data_AF-A0A6I1QVS4-F1
#
_entry.id   AF-A0A6I1QVS4-F1
#
_cell.length_a   1.000
_cell.length_b   1.000
_cell.length_c   1.000
_cell.angle_alpha   90.00
_cell.angle_beta   90.00
_cell.angle_gamma   90.00
#
_symmetry.space_group_name_H-M   'P 1'
#
loop_
_entity.id
_entity.type
_entity.pdbx_description
1 polymer ?
#
loop_
_entity_poly.entity_id
_entity_poly.type
_entity_poly.pdbx_seq_one_letter_code
_entity_poly.pdbx_strand_id
1 'polypeptide(L)' 'MPVPKRRTSKRVKNQRRSHDALTKPQWTTCSQCGETVLPHRACRSCGFYRGRAVLKIDES' A
#
# COMPACT_ATOMS: atom_id res chain seq x y z
N MET A 1 34.32 22.91 0.57
CA MET A 1 33.20 21.94 0.70
C MET A 1 32.11 22.57 1.56
N PRO A 2 30.83 22.58 1.14
CA PRO A 2 29.75 23.13 1.96
C PRO A 2 29.39 22.16 3.10
N VAL A 3 29.37 22.67 4.33
CA VAL A 3 29.00 21.90 5.54
C VAL A 3 27.94 22.66 6.34
N PRO A 4 27.04 21.96 7.05
CA PRO A 4 26.09 22.61 7.95
C PRO A 4 26.83 23.38 9.04
N LYS A 5 26.55 24.68 9.19
CA LYS A 5 27.18 25.52 10.21
C LYS A 5 26.79 25.12 11.65
N ARG A 6 25.58 24.58 11.84
CA ARG A 6 25.02 24.18 13.14
C ARG A 6 24.11 22.98 13.01
N ARG A 7 23.88 22.29 14.14
CA ARG A 7 22.89 21.22 14.25
C ARG A 7 21.47 21.78 14.09
N THR A 8 20.65 21.17 13.24
CA THR A 8 19.22 21.48 13.13
C THR A 8 18.50 21.16 14.44
N SER A 9 17.67 22.08 14.93
CA SER A 9 16.89 21.89 16.16
C SER A 9 15.88 20.74 16.01
N LYS A 10 15.45 20.14 17.13
CA LYS A 10 14.45 19.06 17.12
C LYS A 10 13.13 19.54 16.49
N ARG A 11 12.70 20.77 16.78
CA ARG A 11 11.49 21.40 16.22
C ARG A 11 11.54 21.49 14.69
N VAL A 12 12.61 22.06 14.13
CA VAL A 12 12.75 22.25 12.68
C VAL A 12 12.87 20.90 11.96
N LYS A 13 13.60 19.94 12.54
CA LYS A 13 13.67 18.58 12.01
C LYS A 13 12.29 17.92 11.92
N ASN A 14 11.49 18.01 12.99
CA ASN A 14 10.17 17.38 13.05
C ASN A 14 9.16 18.09 12.14
N GLN A 15 9.22 19.43 12.07
CA GLN A 15 8.40 20.20 11.14
C GLN A 15 8.70 19.83 9.68
N ARG A 16 9.97 19.63 9.32
CA ARG A 16 10.31 19.14 7.98
C ARG A 16 9.73 17.75 7.69
N ARG A 17 9.67 16.88 8.70
CA ARG A 17 9.14 15.51 8.58
C ARG A 17 7.63 15.40 8.74
N SER A 18 6.90 16.51 8.88
CA SER A 18 5.44 16.48 9.10
C SER A 18 4.67 15.91 7.91
N HIS A 19 5.27 15.94 6.72
CA HIS A 19 4.67 15.43 5.48
C HIS A 19 5.15 14.02 5.11
N ASP A 20 6.07 13.42 5.89
CA ASP A 20 6.65 12.10 5.60
C ASP A 20 5.74 10.94 6.05
N ALA A 21 4.43 11.17 6.19
CA ALA A 21 3.48 10.16 6.62
C ALA A 21 3.13 9.19 5.49
N LEU A 22 3.13 7.89 5.78
CA LEU A 22 2.72 6.86 4.82
C LEU A 22 1.21 6.86 4.64
N THR A 23 0.75 6.78 3.40
CA THR A 23 -0.66 6.59 3.06
C THR A 23 -1.04 5.11 3.14
N LYS A 24 -2.22 4.82 3.70
CA LYS A 24 -2.75 3.46 3.72
C LYS A 24 -3.23 3.08 2.31
N PRO A 25 -2.97 1.84 1.85
CA PRO A 25 -3.56 1.36 0.60
C PRO A 25 -5.08 1.24 0.75
N GLN A 26 -5.78 1.43 -0.36
CA GLN A 26 -7.23 1.21 -0.43
C GLN A 26 -7.52 -0.29 -0.52
N TRP A 27 -8.51 -0.74 0.25
CA TRP A 27 -8.98 -2.12 0.26
C TRP A 27 -10.44 -2.15 -0.16
N THR A 28 -10.81 -3.21 -0.89
CA THR A 28 -12.17 -3.49 -1.37
C THR A 28 -12.52 -4.94 -1.05
N THR A 29 -13.79 -5.27 -0.95
CA THR A 29 -14.23 -6.66 -0.74
C THR A 29 -14.34 -7.39 -2.09
N CYS A 30 -13.87 -8.64 -2.13
CA CYS A 30 -14.06 -9.49 -3.29
C CYS A 30 -15.51 -9.96 -3.37
N SER A 31 -16.15 -9.80 -4.53
CA SER A 31 -17.55 -10.19 -4.75
C SER A 31 -17.79 -11.70 -4.80
N GLN A 32 -16.73 -12.54 -4.83
CA GLN A 32 -16.85 -14.00 -4.92
C GLN A 32 -16.54 -14.70 -3.59
N CYS A 33 -15.45 -14.32 -2.90
CA CYS A 33 -15.04 -14.96 -1.64
C CYS A 33 -15.21 -14.07 -0.39
N GLY A 34 -15.59 -12.79 -0.55
CA GLY A 34 -15.74 -11.86 0.58
C GLY A 34 -14.44 -11.35 1.20
N GLU A 35 -13.28 -11.82 0.75
CA GLU A 35 -11.98 -11.38 1.29
C GLU A 35 -11.60 -9.95 0.89
N THR A 36 -10.69 -9.36 1.67
CA THR A 36 -10.13 -8.04 1.40
C THR A 36 -9.11 -8.11 0.26
N VAL A 37 -9.37 -7.37 -0.80
CA VAL A 37 -8.55 -7.31 -2.00
C VAL A 37 -8.20 -5.87 -2.35
N LEU A 38 -7.03 -5.70 -2.98
CA LEU A 38 -6.67 -4.42 -3.58
C LEU A 38 -7.57 -4.15 -4.78
N PRO A 39 -8.07 -2.92 -4.95
CA PRO A 39 -8.87 -2.56 -6.11
C PRO A 39 -8.09 -2.78 -7.41
N HIS A 40 -8.81 -3.14 -8.48
CA HIS A 40 -8.25 -3.42 -9.81
C HIS A 40 -7.22 -4.56 -9.90
N ARG A 41 -7.10 -5.42 -8.88
CA ARG A 41 -6.28 -6.63 -8.92
C ARG A 41 -7.14 -7.88 -8.85
N ALA A 42 -6.67 -8.98 -9.43
CA ALA A 42 -7.28 -10.29 -9.22
C ALA A 42 -7.13 -10.70 -7.75
N CYS A 43 -8.17 -11.33 -7.21
CA CYS A 43 -8.12 -11.87 -5.86
C CYS A 43 -7.07 -12.99 -5.80
N ARG A 44 -6.17 -12.94 -4.81
CA ARG A 44 -5.11 -13.95 -4.64
C ARG A 44 -5.66 -15.28 -4.12
N SER A 45 -6.79 -15.25 -3.44
CA SER A 45 -7.34 -16.41 -2.74
C SER A 45 -8.31 -17.20 -3.62
N CYS A 46 -9.13 -16.52 -4.43
CA CYS A 46 -10.07 -17.18 -5.34
C CYS A 46 -9.66 -17.09 -6.82
N GLY A 47 -8.68 -16.26 -7.19
CA GLY A 47 -8.19 -16.15 -8.57
C GLY A 47 -9.14 -15.42 -9.52
N PHE A 48 -10.28 -14.92 -9.00
CA PHE A 48 -11.29 -14.22 -9.77
C PHE A 48 -11.02 -12.71 -9.85
N TYR A 49 -11.31 -12.14 -11.02
CA TYR A 49 -11.40 -10.70 -11.26
C TYR A 49 -12.62 -10.41 -12.13
N ARG A 50 -13.50 -9.49 -11.68
CA ARG A 50 -14.72 -9.11 -12.40
C ARG A 50 -15.57 -10.31 -12.87
N GLY A 51 -15.71 -11.32 -12.00
CA GLY A 51 -16.52 -12.52 -12.28
C GLY A 51 -15.90 -13.52 -13.27
N ARG A 52 -14.64 -13.33 -13.69
CA ARG A 52 -13.90 -14.28 -14.52
C ARG A 52 -12.75 -14.89 -13.72
N ALA A 53 -12.51 -16.19 -13.90
CA ALA A 53 -11.31 -16.85 -13.39
C ALA A 53 -10.12 -16.38 -14.23
N VAL A 54 -9.24 -15.57 -13.65
CA VAL A 54 -8.07 -15.00 -14.35
C VAL A 54 -6.79 -15.72 -13.95
N LEU A 55 -6.71 -16.20 -12.72
CA LEU A 55 -5.61 -17.00 -12.22
C LEU A 55 -6.06 -18.45 -12.12
N LYS A 56 -5.33 -19.37 -12.76
CA LYS A 56 -5.37 -20.78 -12.40
C LYS A 56 -4.55 -20.91 -11.13
N ILE A 57 -5.23 -20.94 -9.99
CA ILE A 57 -4.58 -21.30 -8.73
C ILE A 57 -4.50 -22.82 -8.75
N ASP A 58 -3.45 -23.36 -9.36
CA ASP A 58 -3.03 -24.74 -9.14
C ASP A 58 -2.34 -24.76 -7.77
N GLU A 59 -2.91 -25.55 -6.86
CA GLU A 59 -2.39 -25.77 -5.51
C GLU A 59 -0.95 -26.33 -5.57
N SER A 60 -0.04 -25.77 -4.77
CA SER A 60 1.26 -26.36 -4.43
C SER A 60 1.69 -25.86 -3.05
#